data_AF-A0A8C7WZU0-F1
#
_entry.id   AF-A0A8C7WZU0-F1
#
_cell.length_a   1.000
_cell.length_b   1.000
_cell.length_c   1.000
_cell.angle_alpha   90.00
_cell.angle_beta   90.00
_cell.angle_gamma   90.00
#
_symmetry.space_group_name_H-M   'P 1'
#
loop_
_entity.id
_entity.type
_entity.pdbx_description
1 polymer ?
#
loop_
_entity_poly.entity_id
_entity_poly.type
_entity_poly.pdbx_seq_one_letter_code
_entity_poly.pdbx_strand_id
1 'polypeptide(L)' 'MSTVSQAIQTINEAVEDGEAAKTLAALRNPGAGLYGVTPECAQTYQDDLTKAKQDKKKDGEDEGAGSLGSAG' A
#
# COMPACT_ATOMS: atom_id res chain seq x y z
N MET A 1 -2.71 -17.41 -16.41
CA MET A 1 -2.98 -16.14 -15.68
C MET A 1 -2.13 -16.17 -14.42
N SER A 2 -1.20 -15.25 -14.24
CA SER A 2 -0.33 -15.22 -13.05
C SER A 2 -1.11 -14.68 -11.85
N THR A 3 -1.23 -15.47 -10.79
CA THR A 3 -1.92 -15.12 -9.54
C THR A 3 -1.35 -13.85 -8.89
N VAL A 4 -0.06 -13.58 -9.11
CA VAL A 4 0.63 -12.38 -8.62
C VAL A 4 0.07 -11.10 -9.22
N SER A 5 -0.27 -11.08 -10.51
CA SER A 5 -0.78 -9.88 -11.18
C SER A 5 -2.14 -9.46 -10.65
N GLN A 6 -3.00 -10.43 -10.32
CA GLN A 6 -4.30 -10.17 -9.68
C GLN A 6 -4.11 -9.64 -8.26
N ALA A 7 -3.19 -10.22 -7.49
CA ALA A 7 -2.91 -9.74 -6.15
C ALA A 7 -2.41 -8.29 -6.13
N ILE A 8 -1.54 -7.91 -7.07
CA ILE A 8 -1.09 -6.51 -7.21
C ILE A 8 -2.26 -5.58 -7.56
N GLN A 9 -3.16 -6.01 -8.45
CA GLN A 9 -4.36 -5.22 -8.76
C GLN A 9 -5.24 -5.02 -7.53
N THR A 10 -5.52 -6.09 -6.77
CA THR A 10 -6.31 -6.01 -5.54
C THR A 10 -5.65 -5.14 -4.46
N ILE A 11 -4.33 -5.23 -4.30
CA ILE A 11 -3.59 -4.35 -3.37
C ILE A 11 -3.73 -2.90 -3.82
N ASN A 12 -3.58 -2.62 -5.11
CA ASN A 12 -3.74 -1.28 -5.64
C ASN A 12 -5.16 -0.73 -5.39
N GLU A 13 -6.20 -1.50 -5.68
CA GLU A 13 -7.59 -1.08 -5.45
C GLU A 13 -7.85 -0.82 -3.96
N ALA A 14 -7.38 -1.71 -3.09
CA ALA A 14 -7.52 -1.54 -1.64
C ALA A 14 -6.82 -0.29 -1.11
N VAL A 15 -5.65 0.03 -1.67
CA VAL A 15 -4.91 1.25 -1.33
C VAL A 15 -5.63 2.49 -1.82
N GLU A 16 -6.25 2.43 -3.01
CA GLU A 16 -7.08 3.52 -3.58
C GLU A 16 -8.32 3.83 -2.75
N ASP A 17 -8.90 2.79 -2.14
CA ASP A 17 -10.06 2.91 -1.26
C ASP A 17 -9.71 3.65 0.06
N GLY A 18 -8.43 3.73 0.42
CA GLY A 18 -7.95 4.42 1.62
C GLY A 18 -8.20 3.64 2.92
N GLU A 19 -8.63 2.38 2.81
CA GLU A 19 -8.94 1.53 3.97
C GLU A 19 -7.79 0.58 4.31
N ALA A 20 -7.11 0.86 5.43
CA ALA A 20 -6.02 0.02 5.92
C ALA A 20 -6.40 -1.46 6.12
N ALA A 21 -7.65 -1.74 6.51
CA ALA A 21 -8.13 -3.11 6.67
C ALA A 21 -8.21 -3.85 5.32
N LYS A 22 -8.64 -3.17 4.25
CA LYS A 22 -8.68 -3.73 2.89
C LYS A 22 -7.26 -3.96 2.37
N THR A 23 -6.37 -3.00 2.57
CA THR A 23 -4.96 -3.11 2.15
C THR A 23 -4.24 -4.25 2.85
N LEU A 24 -4.48 -4.40 4.16
CA LEU A 24 -3.97 -5.54 4.92
C LEU A 24 -4.51 -6.88 4.37
N ALA A 25 -5.81 -6.98 4.09
CA ALA A 25 -6.41 -8.19 3.54
C ALA A 25 -5.80 -8.55 2.17
N ALA A 26 -5.57 -7.54 1.32
CA ALA A 26 -4.94 -7.71 0.02
C ALA A 26 -3.47 -8.14 0.13
N LEU A 27 -2.71 -7.57 1.08
CA LEU A 27 -1.32 -7.97 1.37
C LEU A 27 -1.22 -9.40 1.92
N ARG A 28 -2.23 -9.85 2.67
CA ARG A 28 -2.32 -11.22 3.20
C ARG A 28 -2.80 -12.23 2.16
N ASN A 29 -3.12 -11.79 0.95
CA ASN A 29 -3.54 -12.69 -0.12
C ASN A 29 -2.36 -13.63 -0.48
N PRO A 30 -2.56 -14.96 -0.46
CA PRO A 30 -1.49 -15.91 -0.83
C PRO A 30 -0.99 -15.71 -2.27
N GLY A 31 -1.80 -15.12 -3.15
CA GLY A 31 -1.40 -14.73 -4.50
C GLY A 31 -0.34 -13.62 -4.53
N ALA A 32 -0.22 -12.80 -3.48
CA ALA A 32 0.80 -11.76 -3.37
C ALA A 32 2.18 -12.34 -3.02
N GLY A 33 2.25 -13.55 -2.47
CA GLY A 33 3.51 -14.18 -2.05
C GLY A 33 4.20 -13.50 -0.87
N LEU A 34 3.48 -12.68 -0.10
CA LEU A 34 4.00 -11.97 1.06
C LEU A 34 3.77 -12.80 2.34
N TYR A 35 4.79 -12.83 3.21
CA TYR A 35 4.74 -13.49 4.51
C TYR A 35 5.12 -12.48 5.60
N GLY A 36 4.54 -12.63 6.80
CA GLY A 36 4.84 -11.74 7.94
C GLY A 36 4.03 -10.43 7.97
N VAL A 37 2.94 -10.35 7.20
CA VAL A 37 2.02 -9.20 7.23
C VAL A 37 1.20 -9.22 8.53
N THR A 38 1.40 -8.25 9.41
CA THR A 38 0.72 -8.16 10.71
C THR A 38 -0.35 -7.07 10.72
N PRO A 39 -1.48 -7.29 11.42
CA PRO A 39 -2.55 -6.30 11.51
C PRO A 39 -2.13 -5.03 12.28
N GLU A 40 -1.14 -5.15 13.16
CA GLU A 40 -0.60 -4.03 13.95
C GLU A 40 -0.02 -2.92 13.07
N CYS A 41 0.49 -3.29 11.88
CA CYS A 41 1.08 -2.37 10.92
C CYS A 41 0.12 -1.98 9.78
N ALA A 42 -1.19 -2.31 9.88
CA ALA A 42 -2.13 -2.10 8.77
C ALA A 42 -2.18 -0.64 8.29
N GLN A 43 -2.16 0.32 9.21
CA GLN A 43 -2.11 1.75 8.88
C GLN A 43 -0.81 2.13 8.18
N THR A 44 0.34 1.68 8.71
CA THR A 44 1.65 1.92 8.08
C THR A 44 1.71 1.35 6.66
N TYR A 45 1.19 0.13 6.45
CA TYR A 45 1.11 -0.46 5.11
C TYR A 45 0.25 0.37 4.16
N GLN A 46 -0.89 0.87 4.63
CA GLN A 46 -1.74 1.77 3.85
C GLN A 46 -0.99 3.03 3.45
N ASP A 47 -0.37 3.71 4.40
CA ASP A 47 0.34 4.97 4.16
C ASP A 47 1.50 4.78 3.18
N ASP A 48 2.34 3.77 3.39
CA ASP A 48 3.51 3.52 2.56
C ASP A 48 3.12 3.08 1.14
N LEU A 49 2.09 2.24 1.00
CA LEU A 49 1.59 1.85 -0.33
C LEU A 49 0.87 2.99 -1.03
N THR A 50 0.17 3.85 -0.29
CA THR A 50 -0.47 5.05 -0.82
C THR A 50 0.59 6.00 -1.37
N LYS A 51 1.67 6.25 -0.62
CA LYS A 51 2.82 7.03 -1.07
C LYS A 51 3.47 6.38 -2.28
N ALA A 52 3.80 5.10 -2.22
CA ALA A 52 4.41 4.37 -3.34
C ALA A 52 3.54 4.39 -4.63
N LYS A 53 2.22 4.34 -4.52
CA LYS A 53 1.31 4.53 -5.67
C LYS A 53 1.34 5.95 -6.22
N GLN A 54 1.43 6.96 -5.35
CA GLN A 54 1.57 8.35 -5.75
C GLN A 54 2.92 8.60 -6.43
N ASP A 55 4.00 8.02 -5.91
CA ASP A 55 5.34 8.05 -6.50
C ASP A 55 5.37 7.38 -7.89
N LYS A 56 4.70 6.24 -8.06
CA LYS A 56 4.54 5.61 -9.39
C LYS A 56 3.74 6.44 -10.40
N LYS A 57 2.89 7.35 -9.92
CA LYS A 57 2.20 8.35 -10.75
C LYS A 57 3.09 9.56 -11.05
N LYS A 58 4.15 9.76 -10.25
CA LYS A 58 5.12 10.85 -10.28
C LYS A 58 6.47 10.51 -10.91
N ASP A 59 6.62 9.34 -11.54
CA ASP A 59 7.67 9.16 -12.57
C ASP A 59 7.40 10.03 -13.82
N GLY A 60 6.48 10.98 -13.72
CA GLY A 60 6.38 12.18 -14.56
C GLY A 60 6.79 13.50 -13.88
N GLU A 61 6.89 13.65 -12.55
CA GLU A 61 7.30 14.90 -11.89
C GLU A 61 7.46 14.80 -10.34
N ASP A 62 8.73 14.89 -9.92
CA ASP A 62 9.29 15.73 -8.85
C ASP A 62 8.90 15.53 -7.36
N GLU A 63 9.93 15.73 -6.56
CA GLU A 63 10.06 15.56 -5.12
C GLU A 63 8.92 16.17 -4.30
N GLY A 64 8.56 15.51 -3.19
CA GLY A 64 7.56 16.01 -2.27
C GLY A 64 7.77 15.50 -0.86
N ALA A 65 8.70 16.14 -0.16
CA ALA A 65 8.83 16.06 1.28
C ALA A 65 7.47 16.25 1.99
N GLY A 66 7.19 15.40 2.97
CA GLY A 66 5.99 15.46 3.80
C GLY A 66 6.23 14.86 5.17
N SER A 67 7.21 15.42 5.88
CA SER A 67 7.32 15.25 7.33
C SER A 67 6.19 16.02 8.02
N LEU A 68 5.28 15.31 8.69
CA LEU A 68 4.44 15.80 9.79
C LEU A 68 4.33 14.63 10.77
N GLY A 69 4.74 14.69 12.02
CA GLY A 69 4.76 15.81 12.95
C GLY A 69 3.98 15.35 14.19
N SER A 70 4.67 15.03 15.27
CA SER A 70 4.07 14.98 16.61
C SER A 70 5.02 15.65 17.59
N ALA A 71 4.87 16.97 17.71
CA ALA A 71 5.19 17.70 18.92
C ALA A 71 3.87 18.20 19.49
N GLY A 72 3.58 17.77 20.70
CA GLY A 72 2.42 18.11 21.52
C GLY A 72 2.60 17.46 22.87
#